data_AF-A0AAX1QW73-F1
#
_entry.id   AF-A0AAX1QW73-F1
#
_cell.length_a   1.000
_cell.length_b   1.000
_cell.length_c   1.000
_cell.angle_alpha   90.00
_cell.angle_beta   90.00
_cell.angle_gamma   90.00
#
_symmetry.space_group_name_H-M   'P 1'
#
loop_
_entity.id
_entity.type
_entity.pdbx_description
1 polymer ?
#
loop_
_entity_poly.entity_id
_entity_poly.type
_entity_poly.pdbx_seq_one_letter_code
_entity_poly.pdbx_strand_id
1 'polypeptide(L)' 'MPRFIQILQIIIAVVIGAVVGYDLILNGISIFNDKYVTITCGLFVLLEIALFVIYKLIEED' A
#
# COMPACT_ATOMS: atom_id res chain seq x y z
N MET A 1 -20.60 -3.25 -3.65
CA MET A 1 -19.69 -2.42 -2.84
C MET A 1 -18.36 -3.12 -2.50
N PRO A 2 -18.31 -4.39 -2.02
CA PRO A 2 -17.04 -5.00 -1.61
C PRO A 2 -16.03 -5.22 -2.75
N ARG A 3 -16.50 -5.61 -3.95
CA ARG A 3 -15.61 -5.80 -5.13
C ARG A 3 -14.86 -4.53 -5.55
N PHE A 4 -15.43 -3.34 -5.34
CA PHE A 4 -14.77 -2.08 -5.71
C PHE A 4 -13.56 -1.82 -4.80
N ILE A 5 -13.72 -2.01 -3.49
CA ILE A 5 -12.65 -1.81 -2.50
C ILE A 5 -11.53 -2.82 -2.73
N GLN A 6 -11.88 -4.08 -3.01
CA GLN A 6 -10.92 -5.13 -3.30
C GLN A 6 -10.10 -4.85 -4.57
N ILE A 7 -10.75 -4.41 -5.66
CA ILE A 7 -10.06 -4.02 -6.90
C ILE A 7 -9.17 -2.80 -6.65
N LEU A 8 -9.66 -1.81 -5.89
CA LEU A 8 -8.90 -0.62 -5.55
C LEU A 8 -7.64 -0.97 -4.75
N GLN A 9 -7.74 -1.83 -3.73
CA GLN A 9 -6.57 -2.32 -2.98
C GLN A 9 -5.55 -3.02 -3.88
N ILE A 10 -6.00 -3.90 -4.78
CA ILE A 10 -5.09 -4.59 -5.70
C ILE A 10 -4.37 -3.59 -6.61
N ILE A 11 -5.09 -2.61 -7.16
CA ILE A 11 -4.49 -1.59 -8.03
C ILE A 11 -3.45 -0.78 -7.24
N ILE A 12 -3.79 -0.32 -6.05
CA ILE A 12 -2.88 0.49 -5.23
C ILE A 12 -1.66 -0.35 -4.81
N ALA A 13 -1.86 -1.59 -4.36
CA ALA A 13 -0.78 -2.51 -4.00
C ALA A 13 0.17 -2.79 -5.17
N VAL A 14 -0.35 -2.97 -6.39
CA VAL A 14 0.49 -3.17 -7.59
C VAL A 14 1.27 -1.91 -7.94
N VAL A 15 0.63 -0.74 -7.93
CA VAL A 15 1.28 0.52 -8.29
C VAL A 15 2.38 0.87 -7.28
N ILE A 16 2.06 0.85 -5.98
CA ILE A 16 3.03 1.20 -4.95
C ILE A 16 4.10 0.12 -4.83
N GLY A 17 3.73 -1.16 -4.92
CA GLY A 17 4.69 -2.26 -4.93
C GLY A 17 5.69 -2.18 -6.08
N ALA A 18 5.24 -1.77 -7.28
CA ALA A 18 6.13 -1.55 -8.41
C ALA A 18 7.05 -0.34 -8.21
N VAL A 19 6.53 0.78 -7.68
CA VAL A 19 7.34 1.99 -7.41
C VAL A 19 8.37 1.71 -6.32
N VAL A 20 7.95 1.22 -5.16
CA VAL A 20 8.84 0.89 -4.04
C VAL A 20 9.82 -0.21 -4.43
N GLY A 21 9.38 -1.22 -5.19
CA GLY A 21 10.23 -2.30 -5.67
C GLY A 21 11.28 -1.84 -6.68
N TYR A 22 10.90 -1.02 -7.65
CA TYR A 22 11.83 -0.41 -8.63
C TYR A 22 12.89 0.41 -7.92
N ASP A 23 12.45 1.28 -7.01
CA ASP A 23 13.33 2.11 -6.20
C ASP A 23 14.27 1.23 -5.38
N LEU A 24 13.76 0.23 -4.65
CA LEU A 24 14.54 -0.69 -3.81
C LEU A 24 15.59 -1.48 -4.60
N ILE A 25 15.29 -1.89 -5.84
CA ILE A 25 16.23 -2.61 -6.69
C ILE A 25 17.37 -1.69 -7.16
N LEU A 26 17.07 -0.43 -7.51
CA LEU A 26 18.06 0.49 -8.07
C LEU A 26 18.89 1.22 -7.02
N ASN A 27 18.25 1.65 -5.93
CA ASN A 27 18.85 2.49 -4.90
C ASN A 27 19.08 1.74 -3.57
N GLY A 28 18.70 0.45 -3.50
CA GLY A 28 18.91 -0.41 -2.34
C GLY A 28 18.05 -0.01 -1.13
N ILE A 29 18.53 -0.29 0.08
CA ILE A 29 17.83 0.05 1.34
C ILE A 29 18.00 1.54 1.70
N SER A 30 18.88 2.26 0.99
CA SER A 30 19.22 3.67 1.25
C SER A 30 18.05 4.64 1.07
N ILE A 31 16.96 4.21 0.45
CA ILE A 31 15.77 4.99 0.13
C ILE A 31 14.94 5.23 1.39
N PHE A 32 14.99 4.28 2.33
CA PHE A 32 14.37 4.44 3.64
C PHE A 32 15.16 5.39 4.57
N ASN A 33 16.33 5.87 4.13
CA ASN A 33 17.06 6.92 4.86
C ASN A 33 16.39 8.28 4.69
N ASP A 34 15.58 8.48 3.64
CA ASP A 34 14.74 9.66 3.53
C ASP A 34 13.49 9.50 4.41
N LYS A 35 13.37 10.40 5.39
CA LYS A 35 12.25 10.44 6.33
C LYS A 35 10.90 10.47 5.61
N TYR A 36 10.77 11.20 4.50
CA TYR A 36 9.51 11.31 3.78
C TYR A 36 9.15 10.01 3.06
N VAL A 37 10.13 9.30 2.51
CA VAL A 37 9.91 7.98 1.88
C VAL A 37 9.44 6.98 2.93
N THR A 38 10.11 6.91 4.07
CA THR A 38 9.75 5.99 5.15
C THR A 38 8.36 6.28 5.72
N ILE A 39 8.03 7.55 5.95
CA ILE A 39 6.69 7.95 6.39
C ILE A 39 5.64 7.59 5.34
N THR A 40 5.91 7.84 4.07
CA THR A 40 4.97 7.55 2.97
C THR A 40 4.72 6.05 2.84
N CYS A 41 5.75 5.21 2.94
CA CYS A 41 5.61 3.76 2.95
C CYS A 41 4.81 3.27 4.18
N GLY A 42 5.07 3.84 5.36
CA GLY A 42 4.31 3.50 6.57
C GLY A 42 2.83 3.89 6.49
N LEU A 43 2.53 5.10 6.03
CA LEU A 43 1.16 5.57 5.80
C LEU A 43 0.44 4.73 4.73
N PHE A 44 1.17 4.29 3.70
CA PHE A 44 0.64 3.40 2.69
C PHE A 44 0.21 2.05 3.27
N VAL A 45 1.06 1.41 4.08
CA VAL A 45 0.70 0.15 4.74
C VAL A 45 -0.52 0.32 5.64
N LEU A 46 -0.61 1.44 6.38
CA LEU A 46 -1.78 1.75 7.20
C LEU A 46 -3.05 1.94 6.37
N LEU A 47 -2.95 2.58 5.20
CA LEU A 47 -4.07 2.74 4.28
C LEU A 47 -4.58 1.38 3.77
N GLU A 48 -3.69 0.48 3.37
CA GLU A 48 -4.06 -0.87 2.93
C GLU A 48 -4.74 -1.67 4.03
N ILE A 49 -4.24 -1.59 5.26
CA ILE A 49 -4.87 -2.25 6.41
C ILE A 49 -6.27 -1.66 6.65
N ALA A 50 -6.42 -0.34 6.61
CA ALA A 50 -7.71 0.31 6.81
C ALA A 50 -8.72 -0.11 5.72
N LEU A 51 -8.32 -0.11 4.44
CA LEU A 51 -9.17 -0.56 3.34
C LEU A 51 -9.55 -2.04 3.48
N PHE A 52 -8.62 -2.89 3.92
CA PHE A 52 -8.89 -4.30 4.18
C PHE A 52 -9.91 -4.50 5.30
N VAL A 53 -9.79 -3.76 6.40
CA VAL A 53 -10.75 -3.81 7.51
C VAL A 53 -12.14 -3.35 7.06
N ILE A 54 -12.22 -2.26 6.29
CA ILE A 54 -13.50 -1.77 5.73
C ILE A 54 -14.12 -2.81 4.79
N TYR A 55 -13.32 -3.44 3.93
CA TYR A 55 -13.77 -4.52 3.06
C TYR A 55 -14.37 -5.67 3.89
N LYS A 56 -13.63 -6.12 4.92
CA LYS A 56 -14.03 -7.23 5.80
C LYS A 56 -15.35 -6.92 6.51
N LEU A 57 -15.50 -5.70 7.02
CA LEU A 57 -16.70 -5.24 7.72
C LEU A 57 -17.93 -5.20 6.79
N ILE A 58 -17.76 -4.78 5.52
CA ILE A 58 -18.83 -4.77 4.51
C ILE A 58 -19.15 -6.17 3.99
N GLU A 59 -18.21 -7.11 4.07
CA GLU A 59 -18.41 -8.50 3.63
C GLU A 59 -19.15 -9.34 4.68
N GLU A 60 -18.93 -9.07 5.97
CA GLU A 60 -19.58 -9.78 7.08
C GLU A 60 -21.00 -9.26 7.41
N ASP A 61 -21.35 -8.04 6.99
CA ASP A 61 -22.67 -7.39 7.17
C ASP A 61 -23.57 -7.60 5.93
#